data_AF-A0A932JNY6-F1
#
_entry.id   AF-A0A932JNY6-F1
#
_cell.length_a   1.000
_cell.length_b   1.000
_cell.length_c   1.000
_cell.angle_alpha   90.00
_cell.angle_beta   90.00
_cell.angle_gamma   90.00
#
_symmetry.space_group_name_H-M   'P 1'
#
loop_
_entity.id
_entity.type
_entity.pdbx_description
1 polymer ?
#
loop_
_entity_poly.entity_id
_entity_poly.type
_entity_poly.pdbx_seq_one_letter_code
_entity_poly.pdbx_strand_id
1 'polypeptide(L)'
;MARHTKEAPAKSRRALSVRSVRIEFPHENEVLSGRHYTLSIAAPAACLDVSVCIDQGEWRACRESLGLWWFDWEGFDAGEHSAVARVRMAEGTVLLSETRIFFASTGDSRAGS
;
A
#
# COMPACT_ATOMS: atom_id res chain seq x y z
N MET A 1 35.45 -36.08 -13.75
CA MET A 1 34.80 -34.86 -14.27
C MET A 1 33.60 -34.53 -13.37
N ALA A 2 33.81 -33.85 -12.24
CA ALA A 2 32.73 -33.48 -11.31
C ALA A 2 32.43 -31.99 -11.46
N ARG A 3 31.24 -31.65 -11.96
CA ARG A 3 30.78 -30.26 -12.12
C ARG A 3 30.31 -29.77 -10.75
N HIS A 4 31.11 -28.93 -10.10
CA HIS A 4 30.66 -28.14 -8.96
C HIS A 4 29.82 -26.97 -9.50
N THR A 5 28.51 -27.01 -9.28
CA THR A 5 27.68 -25.81 -9.37
C THR A 5 27.88 -25.00 -8.09
N LYS A 6 28.57 -23.87 -8.24
CA LYS A 6 28.73 -22.85 -7.19
C LYS A 6 27.43 -22.05 -7.15
N GLU A 7 26.59 -22.30 -6.16
CA GLU A 7 25.43 -21.45 -5.91
C GLU A 7 25.91 -20.03 -5.56
N ALA A 8 25.36 -19.04 -6.27
CA ALA A 8 25.62 -17.64 -6.01
C ALA A 8 24.99 -17.25 -4.66
N PRO A 9 25.62 -16.40 -3.83
CA PRO A 9 25.03 -16.01 -2.57
C PRO A 9 23.74 -15.24 -2.85
N ALA A 10 22.63 -15.72 -2.28
CA ALA A 10 21.40 -14.97 -2.20
C ALA A 10 21.72 -13.61 -1.59
N LYS A 11 21.58 -12.54 -2.38
CA LYS A 11 21.70 -11.16 -1.91
C LYS A 11 20.64 -10.99 -0.83
N SER A 12 21.07 -11.08 0.43
CA SER A 12 20.27 -10.69 1.59
C SER A 12 19.81 -9.25 1.32
N ARG A 13 18.53 -9.11 0.95
CA ARG A 13 17.87 -7.82 0.96
C ARG A 13 17.90 -7.40 2.41
N ARG A 14 18.84 -6.52 2.73
CA ARG A 14 18.92 -5.86 4.03
C ARG A 14 17.53 -5.28 4.25
N ALA A 15 16.75 -5.92 5.11
CA ALA A 15 15.42 -5.45 5.47
C ALA A 15 15.63 -4.05 6.01
N LEU A 16 15.18 -3.04 5.25
CA LEU A 16 15.13 -1.70 5.76
C LEU A 16 14.25 -1.80 7.00
N SER A 17 14.82 -1.52 8.17
CA SER A 17 14.07 -1.42 9.42
C SER A 17 13.23 -0.14 9.33
N VAL A 18 12.17 -0.21 8.52
CA VAL A 18 11.14 0.82 8.51
C VAL A 18 10.50 0.73 9.89
N ARG A 19 10.69 1.76 10.72
CA ARG A 19 10.07 1.85 12.05
C ARG A 19 8.74 2.61 12.02
N SER A 20 8.28 2.96 10.82
CA SER A 20 7.07 3.71 10.57
C SER A 20 6.23 3.03 9.51
N VAL A 21 4.96 3.40 9.42
CA VAL A 21 4.07 3.00 8.34
C VAL A 21 3.86 4.20 7.42
N ARG A 22 3.83 3.96 6.10
CA ARG A 22 3.62 5.00 5.09
C ARG A 22 2.85 4.45 3.90
N ILE A 23 1.91 5.23 3.38
CA ILE A 23 1.31 5.01 2.07
C ILE A 23 2.31 5.50 1.01
N GLU A 24 2.87 4.56 0.25
CA GLU A 24 3.82 4.85 -0.84
C GLU A 24 3.09 5.25 -2.12
N PHE A 25 1.99 4.57 -2.41
CA PHE A 25 1.10 4.89 -3.52
C PHE A 25 -0.36 4.87 -3.06
N PRO A 26 -1.19 5.84 -3.48
CA PRO A 26 -0.83 6.97 -4.34
C PRO A 26 0.14 7.95 -3.66
N HIS A 27 0.84 8.73 -4.47
CA HIS A 27 1.58 9.90 -3.99
C HIS A 27 0.63 11.01 -3.53
N GLU A 28 1.16 11.94 -2.74
CA GLU A 28 0.41 13.12 -2.32
C GLU A 28 -0.11 13.90 -3.53
N ASN A 29 -1.39 14.23 -3.52
CA ASN A 29 -2.11 14.92 -4.59
C ASN A 29 -2.10 14.21 -5.95
N GLU A 30 -1.81 12.90 -6.00
CA GLU A 30 -1.89 12.12 -7.23
C GLU A 30 -3.33 12.04 -7.74
N VAL A 31 -3.53 12.10 -9.05
CA VAL A 31 -4.84 11.93 -9.69
C VAL A 31 -4.95 10.52 -10.25
N LEU A 32 -5.78 9.71 -9.60
CA LEU A 32 -6.14 8.37 -10.04
C LEU A 32 -7.04 8.43 -11.26
N SER A 33 -6.71 7.62 -12.27
CA SER A 33 -7.51 7.45 -13.47
C SER A 33 -8.10 6.05 -13.49
N GLY A 34 -9.42 5.94 -13.62
CA GLY A 34 -10.13 4.66 -13.67
C GLY A 34 -11.02 4.40 -12.46
N ARG A 35 -11.51 3.17 -12.33
CA ARG A 35 -12.44 2.72 -11.25
C ARG A 35 -11.80 1.73 -10.28
N HIS A 36 -10.55 1.35 -10.52
CA HIS A 36 -9.79 0.36 -9.77
C HIS A 36 -8.38 0.92 -9.54
N TYR A 37 -7.90 0.85 -8.32
CA TYR A 37 -6.54 1.25 -7.95
C TYR A 37 -6.03 0.38 -6.81
N THR A 38 -4.72 0.13 -6.78
CA THR A 38 -4.09 -0.63 -5.70
C THR A 38 -3.18 0.30 -4.91
N LEU A 39 -3.51 0.55 -3.64
CA LEU A 39 -2.64 1.29 -2.73
C LEU A 39 -1.45 0.42 -2.33
N SER A 40 -0.26 1.02 -2.28
CA SER A 40 0.97 0.38 -1.79
C SER A 40 1.34 0.98 -0.44
N ILE A 41 1.58 0.12 0.54
CA ILE A 41 1.90 0.53 1.91
C ILE A 41 3.25 -0.08 2.32
N ALA A 42 4.18 0.79 2.70
CA ALA A 42 5.39 0.40 3.39
C ALA A 42 5.12 0.26 4.88
N ALA A 43 5.52 -0.88 5.43
CA ALA A 43 5.34 -1.22 6.83
C ALA A 43 6.62 -1.85 7.41
N PRO A 44 6.79 -1.83 8.74
CA PRO A 44 7.84 -2.60 9.40
C PRO A 44 7.74 -4.09 9.08
N ALA A 45 8.87 -4.75 8.84
CA ALA A 45 8.91 -6.18 8.50
C ALA A 45 8.34 -7.10 9.61
N ALA A 46 8.30 -6.63 10.85
CA ALA A 46 7.80 -7.39 12.01
C ALA A 46 6.32 -7.08 12.34
N CYS A 47 5.59 -6.36 11.48
CA CYS A 47 4.17 -6.13 11.70
C CYS A 47 3.36 -7.43 11.51
N LEU A 48 2.28 -7.55 12.30
CA LEU A 48 1.34 -8.66 12.23
C LEU A 48 0.29 -8.45 11.15
N ASP A 49 -0.19 -7.21 11.04
CA ASP A 49 -1.19 -6.81 10.05
C ASP A 49 -1.06 -5.34 9.68
N VAL A 50 -1.60 -5.03 8.51
CA VAL A 50 -1.76 -3.68 7.97
C VAL A 50 -3.22 -3.51 7.56
N SER A 51 -3.79 -2.37 7.92
CA SER A 51 -5.13 -1.94 7.51
C SER A 51 -5.08 -0.52 6.97
N VAL A 52 -6.03 -0.17 6.10
CA VAL A 52 -6.22 1.19 5.59
C VAL A 52 -7.63 1.66 5.88
N CYS A 53 -7.75 2.92 6.27
CA CYS A 53 -9.00 3.66 6.37
C CYS A 53 -8.99 4.69 5.23
N ILE A 54 -10.06 4.71 4.43
CA ILE A 54 -10.26 5.70 3.37
C ILE A 54 -11.48 6.54 3.74
N ASP A 55 -11.37 7.86 3.60
CA ASP A 55 -12.42 8.86 3.85
C ASP A 55 -13.07 8.74 5.24
N GLN A 56 -12.24 8.48 6.25
CA GLN A 56 -12.67 8.26 7.64
C GLN A 56 -13.68 7.12 7.81
N GLY A 57 -13.75 6.21 6.83
CA GLY A 57 -14.60 5.02 6.85
C GLY A 57 -14.01 3.87 7.68
N GLU A 58 -14.43 2.66 7.34
CA GLU A 58 -13.97 1.46 8.05
C GLU A 58 -12.50 1.13 7.78
N TRP A 59 -11.83 0.57 8.79
CA TRP A 59 -10.51 -0.03 8.64
C TRP A 59 -10.62 -1.34 7.89
N ARG A 60 -10.03 -1.40 6.69
CA ARG A 60 -10.03 -2.60 5.84
C ARG A 60 -8.65 -3.22 5.78
N ALA A 61 -8.58 -4.54 5.84
CA ALA A 61 -7.32 -5.28 5.85
C ALA A 61 -6.61 -5.17 4.49
N CYS A 62 -5.29 -5.03 4.52
CA CYS A 62 -4.45 -5.07 3.34
C CYS A 62 -4.02 -6.51 3.05
N ARG A 63 -3.82 -6.82 1.77
CA ARG A 63 -3.23 -8.07 1.30
C ARG A 63 -1.72 -8.00 1.40
N GLU A 64 -1.11 -8.98 2.07
CA GLU A 64 0.33 -9.18 2.07
C GLU A 64 0.74 -9.98 0.83
N SER A 65 1.82 -9.56 0.17
CA SER A 65 2.45 -10.31 -0.92
C SER A 65 3.93 -9.95 -1.03
N LEU A 66 4.80 -10.94 -0.84
CA LEU A 66 6.26 -10.82 -0.99
C LEU A 66 6.90 -9.77 -0.06
N GLY A 67 6.37 -9.62 1.16
CA GLY A 67 6.81 -8.65 2.16
C GLY A 67 6.31 -7.22 1.92
N LEU A 68 5.33 -7.06 1.03
CA LEU A 68 4.70 -5.79 0.68
C LEU A 68 3.20 -5.84 0.98
N TRP A 69 2.61 -4.67 1.23
CA TRP A 69 1.21 -4.56 1.60
C TRP A 69 0.42 -3.76 0.58
N TRP A 70 -0.69 -4.35 0.14
CA TRP A 70 -1.50 -3.84 -0.95
C TRP A 70 -2.95 -3.73 -0.52
N PHE A 71 -3.63 -2.68 -0.94
CA PHE A 71 -5.08 -2.58 -0.78
C PHE A 71 -5.73 -2.28 -2.12
N ASP A 72 -6.47 -3.26 -2.64
CA ASP A 72 -7.23 -3.13 -3.87
C ASP A 72 -8.51 -2.35 -3.58
N TRP A 73 -8.64 -1.18 -4.20
CA TRP A 73 -9.74 -0.25 -3.99
C TRP A 73 -10.48 -0.02 -5.30
N GLU A 74 -11.79 -0.20 -5.24
CA GLU A 74 -12.67 -0.21 -6.42
C GLU A 74 -13.92 0.61 -6.19
N GLY A 75 -14.55 1.05 -7.28
CA GLY A 75 -15.86 1.68 -7.26
C GLY A 75 -15.90 3.01 -6.51
N PHE A 76 -14.76 3.71 -6.46
CA PHE A 76 -14.65 5.02 -5.82
C PHE A 76 -15.23 6.13 -6.69
N ASP A 77 -15.82 7.13 -6.01
CA ASP A 77 -16.34 8.32 -6.66
C ASP A 77 -15.20 9.23 -7.14
N ALA A 78 -15.51 10.20 -7.99
CA ALA A 78 -14.55 11.24 -8.34
C ALA A 78 -14.49 12.31 -7.25
N GLY A 79 -13.32 12.90 -7.08
CA GLY A 79 -13.09 13.96 -6.10
C GLY A 79 -11.85 13.71 -5.25
N GLU A 80 -11.76 14.46 -4.15
CA GLU A 80 -10.70 14.31 -3.15
C GLU A 80 -10.97 13.10 -2.26
N HIS A 81 -9.92 12.34 -1.97
CA HIS A 81 -9.92 11.24 -1.03
C HIS A 81 -8.76 11.36 -0.06
N SER A 82 -8.98 10.82 1.14
CA SER A 82 -7.97 10.74 2.19
C SER A 82 -7.77 9.30 2.63
N ALA A 83 -6.53 8.89 2.82
CA ALA A 83 -6.21 7.57 3.35
C ALA A 83 -5.23 7.63 4.52
N VAL A 84 -5.44 6.77 5.51
CA VAL A 84 -4.53 6.53 6.63
C VAL A 84 -4.27 5.03 6.73
N ALA A 85 -3.00 4.64 6.81
CA ALA A 85 -2.61 3.27 7.08
C ALA A 85 -2.32 3.07 8.57
N ARG A 86 -2.66 1.88 9.06
CA ARG A 86 -2.39 1.43 10.43
C ARG A 86 -1.71 0.09 10.39
N VAL A 87 -0.70 -0.10 11.24
CA VAL A 87 -0.08 -1.41 11.46
C VAL A 87 -0.17 -1.82 12.92
N ARG A 88 -0.32 -3.13 13.14
CA ARG A 88 -0.22 -3.75 14.46
C ARG A 88 1.10 -4.50 14.57
N MET A 89 1.86 -4.20 15.60
CA MET A 89 3.12 -4.90 15.91
C MET A 89 2.88 -6.06 16.88
N ALA A 90 3.84 -7.00 16.95
CA ALA A 90 3.73 -8.19 17.81
C ALA A 90 3.59 -7.85 19.31
N GLU A 91 4.23 -6.76 19.75
CA GLU A 91 4.16 -6.26 21.12
C GLU A 91 2.85 -5.50 21.44
N GLY A 92 1.88 -5.46 20.52
CA GLY A 92 0.61 -4.73 20.68
C GLY A 92 0.66 -3.25 20.33
N THR A 93 1.84 -2.71 20.00
CA THR A 93 2.01 -1.34 19.50
C THR A 93 1.24 -1.16 18.20
N VAL A 94 0.55 -0.02 18.08
CA VAL A 94 -0.10 0.42 16.85
C VAL A 94 0.61 1.64 16.32
N LEU A 95 0.98 1.62 15.03
CA LEU A 95 1.53 2.79 14.34
C LEU A 95 0.53 3.27 13.29
N LEU A 96 0.43 4.58 13.11
CA LEU A 96 -0.38 5.23 12.09
C LEU A 96 0.53 5.97 11.12
N SER A 97 0.12 6.02 9.85
CA SER A 97 0.79 6.86 8.86
C SER A 97 0.34 8.30 8.99
N GLU A 98 1.06 9.21 8.33
CA GLU A 98 0.48 10.48 7.93
C GLU A 98 -0.72 10.26 7.00
N THR A 99 -1.64 11.21 6.99
CA THR A 99 -2.74 11.23 6.02
C THR A 99 -2.19 11.43 4.62
N ARG A 100 -2.61 10.58 3.69
CA ARG A 100 -2.36 10.74 2.25
C ARG A 100 -3.59 11.34 1.60
N ILE A 101 -3.44 12.50 0.97
CA ILE A 101 -4.50 13.09 0.13
C ILE A 101 -4.20 12.78 -1.34
N PHE A 102 -5.23 12.40 -2.08
CA PHE A 102 -5.17 12.11 -3.52
C PHE A 102 -6.55 12.33 -4.14
N PHE A 103 -6.63 12.32 -5.47
CA PHE A 103 -7.85 12.62 -6.20
C PHE A 103 -8.22 11.49 -7.13
N ALA A 104 -9.51 11.24 -7.32
CA ALA A 104 -10.01 10.34 -8.34
C ALA A 104 -10.68 11.14 -9.47
N SER A 105 -10.34 10.79 -10.70
CA SER A 105 -11.04 11.29 -11.89
C SER A 105 -11.90 10.19 -12.49
N THR A 106 -13.21 10.42 -12.58
CA THR A 106 -14.07 9.63 -13.46
C THR A 106 -13.72 10.02 -14.89
N GLY A 107 -12.86 9.21 -15.52
CA GLY A 107 -12.72 9.21 -16.96
C GLY A 107 -13.99 8.67 -17.61
N ASP A 108 -15.06 9.47 -17.62
CA ASP A 108 -16.18 9.27 -18.53
C ASP A 108 -16.15 10.38 -19.58
N SER A 109 -15.23 10.20 -20.53
CA SER A 109 -15.31 10.89 -21.82
C SER A 109 -16.01 9.97 -22.83
N ARG A 110 -17.21 9.47 -22.52
CA ARG A 110 -18.20 9.26 -23.60
C ARG A 110 -18.98 10.55 -23.75
N ALA A 111 -18.36 11.51 -24.42
CA ALA A 111 -19.11 12.48 -25.21
C ALA A 111 -19.83 11.69 -26.31
N GLY A 112 -21.06 11.29 -26.01
CA GLY A 112 -22.00 10.82 -27.01
C GLY A 112 -22.50 12.00 -27.82
N SER A 113 -22.41 11.90 -29.14
CA SER A 113 -23.49 12.04 -30.13
C SER A 113 -22.88 12.16 -31.51
#